data_AF-A0A818B0V2-F1
#
_entry.id   AF-A0A818B0V2-F1
#
_cell.length_a   1.000
_cell.length_b   1.000
_cell.length_c   1.000
_cell.angle_alpha   90.00
_cell.angle_beta   90.00
_cell.angle_gamma   90.00
#
_symmetry.space_group_name_H-M   'P 1'
#
loop_
_entity.id
_entity.type
_entity.pdbx_description
1 polymer ?
#
loop_
_entity_poly.entity_id
_entity_poly.type
_entity_poly.pdbx_seq_one_letter_code
_entity_poly.pdbx_strand_id
1 'polypeptide(L)'
;MGQKTSKHQKDLTSLSDDDVERLTKNTTYTKQQIQDWHKGFLHDCPNGKLDKKKFLEVYKKFYPEGKAERFCSQVFKAFDSDDNGYIDFLEFIIAVNITSHGLYLK
;
A
#
# COMPACT_ATOMS: atom_id res chain seq x y z
N MET A 1 12.83 37.66 -0.25
CA MET A 1 13.50 36.33 -0.19
C MET A 1 12.76 35.48 0.83
N GLY A 2 12.22 34.33 0.43
CA GLY A 2 11.47 33.45 1.33
C GLY A 2 10.43 32.62 0.60
N GLN A 3 10.86 31.78 -0.34
CA GLN A 3 10.01 30.76 -0.94
C GLN A 3 9.70 29.73 0.16
N LYS A 4 8.50 29.80 0.74
CA LYS A 4 7.98 28.74 1.61
C LYS A 4 7.48 27.64 0.69
N THR A 5 8.30 26.60 0.51
CA THR A 5 7.91 25.37 -0.16
C THR A 5 6.76 24.73 0.62
N SER A 6 5.53 25.00 0.19
CA SER A 6 4.33 24.35 0.68
C SER A 6 4.41 22.89 0.24
N LYS A 7 4.87 22.01 1.14
CA LYS A 7 4.80 20.56 0.94
C LYS A 7 3.34 20.22 0.70
N HIS A 8 3.00 19.88 -0.54
CA HIS A 8 1.68 19.40 -0.92
C HIS A 8 1.39 18.19 -0.02
N GLN A 9 0.45 18.33 0.90
CA GLN A 9 -0.10 17.22 1.66
C GLN A 9 -0.76 16.33 0.61
N LYS A 10 -0.06 15.30 0.11
CA LYS A 10 -0.64 14.35 -0.85
C LYS A 10 -1.86 13.73 -0.17
N ASP A 11 -3.03 13.95 -0.75
CA ASP A 11 -4.26 13.38 -0.24
C ASP A 11 -4.21 11.87 -0.52
N LEU A 12 -3.90 11.08 0.50
CA LEU A 12 -3.77 9.63 0.40
C LEU A 12 -5.13 8.93 0.20
N THR A 13 -6.22 9.70 0.23
CA THR A 13 -7.58 9.20 0.00
C THR A 13 -8.07 9.43 -1.43
N SER A 14 -7.27 10.09 -2.27
CA SER A 14 -7.61 10.40 -3.65
C SER A 14 -6.55 9.85 -4.59
N LEU A 15 -6.98 8.98 -5.50
CA LEU A 15 -6.11 8.39 -6.52
C LEU A 15 -6.11 9.28 -7.77
N SER A 16 -4.99 9.94 -8.03
CA SER A 16 -4.83 10.79 -9.21
C SER A 16 -4.64 9.97 -10.49
N ASP A 17 -4.97 10.52 -11.66
CA ASP A 17 -4.77 9.82 -12.94
C ASP A 17 -3.28 9.49 -13.19
N ASP A 18 -2.36 10.34 -12.72
CA ASP A 18 -0.91 10.06 -12.73
C ASP A 18 -0.54 8.84 -11.86
N ASP A 19 -1.10 8.74 -10.65
CA ASP A 19 -0.86 7.60 -9.77
C ASP A 19 -1.43 6.31 -10.39
N VAL A 20 -2.62 6.36 -11.00
CA VAL A 20 -3.21 5.23 -11.74
C VAL A 20 -2.31 4.81 -12.91
N GLU A 21 -1.81 5.76 -13.69
CA GLU A 21 -0.93 5.46 -14.82
C GLU A 21 0.38 4.83 -14.35
N ARG A 22 0.98 5.38 -13.29
CA ARG A 22 2.17 4.82 -12.65
C ARG A 22 1.92 3.40 -12.17
N LEU A 23 0.80 3.14 -11.49
CA LEU A 23 0.44 1.80 -11.03
C LEU A 23 0.20 0.83 -12.18
N THR A 24 -0.47 1.26 -13.25
CA THR A 24 -0.71 0.42 -14.44
C THR A 24 0.59 0.10 -15.18
N LYS A 25 1.61 0.97 -15.09
CA LYS A 25 2.95 0.74 -15.65
C LYS A 25 3.82 -0.19 -14.78
N ASN A 26 3.64 -0.15 -13.45
CA ASN A 26 4.46 -0.90 -12.49
C ASN A 26 3.79 -2.19 -12.00
N THR A 27 2.52 -2.40 -12.32
CA THR A 27 1.75 -3.60 -11.94
C THR A 27 1.07 -4.19 -13.18
N THR A 28 0.63 -5.44 -13.10
CA THR A 28 -0.16 -6.07 -14.16
C THR A 28 -1.65 -5.72 -14.08
N TYR A 29 -2.05 -4.91 -13.10
CA TYR A 29 -3.44 -4.53 -12.88
C TYR A 29 -3.91 -3.46 -13.86
N THR A 30 -5.16 -3.58 -14.30
CA THR A 30 -5.83 -2.56 -15.12
C THR A 30 -6.26 -1.36 -14.28
N LYS A 31 -6.46 -0.20 -14.92
CA LYS A 31 -7.03 1.01 -14.29
C LYS A 31 -8.31 0.69 -13.49
N GLN A 32 -9.18 -0.15 -14.02
CA GLN A 32 -10.41 -0.56 -13.34
C GLN A 32 -10.12 -1.34 -12.05
N GLN A 33 -9.26 -2.37 -12.13
CA GLN A 33 -8.87 -3.15 -10.95
C GLN A 33 -8.21 -2.29 -9.88
N ILE A 34 -7.32 -1.38 -10.27
CA ILE A 34 -6.67 -0.44 -9.35
C ILE A 34 -7.71 0.42 -8.63
N GLN A 35 -8.71 0.94 -9.35
CA GLN A 35 -9.79 1.72 -8.73
C GLN A 35 -10.65 0.90 -7.76
N ASP A 36 -10.97 -0.35 -8.09
CA ASP A 36 -11.72 -1.24 -7.22
C ASP A 36 -10.92 -1.61 -5.96
N TRP A 37 -9.62 -1.89 -6.10
CA TRP A 37 -8.71 -2.08 -4.96
C TRP A 37 -8.64 -0.83 -4.07
N HIS A 38 -8.55 0.36 -4.67
CA HIS A 38 -8.50 1.63 -3.93
C HIS A 38 -9.78 1.87 -3.12
N LYS A 39 -10.96 1.59 -3.71
CA LYS A 39 -12.24 1.68 -3.00
C LYS A 39 -12.29 0.72 -1.81
N GLY A 40 -11.85 -0.53 -2.00
CA GLY A 40 -11.76 -1.51 -0.90
C GLY A 40 -10.80 -1.06 0.19
N PHE A 41 -9.63 -0.54 -0.19
CA PHE A 41 -8.64 -0.04 0.75
C PHE A 41 -9.17 1.13 1.59
N LEU A 42 -9.88 2.09 1.00
CA LEU A 42 -10.50 3.20 1.73
C LEU A 42 -11.68 2.77 2.60
N HIS A 43 -12.39 1.71 2.22
CA HIS A 43 -13.45 1.16 3.06
C HIS A 43 -12.88 0.57 4.36
N ASP A 44 -11.77 -0.15 4.29
CA ASP A 44 -11.09 -0.70 5.48
C ASP A 44 -10.22 0.32 6.23
N CYS A 45 -9.63 1.27 5.51
CA CYS A 45 -8.71 2.30 5.98
C CYS A 45 -9.15 3.69 5.48
N PRO A 46 -10.15 4.33 6.11
CA PRO A 46 -10.73 5.60 5.63
C PRO A 46 -9.77 6.79 5.66
N ASN A 47 -8.64 6.66 6.34
CA ASN A 47 -7.54 7.64 6.37
C ASN A 47 -6.51 7.43 5.23
N GLY A 48 -6.69 6.43 4.37
CA GLY A 48 -5.76 6.09 3.30
C GLY A 48 -4.43 5.51 3.79
N LYS A 49 -4.38 5.02 5.05
CA LYS A 49 -3.16 4.48 5.66
C LYS A 49 -3.42 3.18 6.37
N LEU A 50 -2.62 2.16 6.06
CA LEU A 50 -2.64 0.88 6.75
C LEU A 50 -1.48 0.82 7.75
N ASP A 51 -1.79 0.98 9.03
CA ASP A 51 -0.79 0.86 10.09
C ASP A 51 -0.47 -0.61 10.42
N LYS A 52 0.67 -0.82 11.09
CA LYS A 52 1.16 -2.16 11.44
C LYS A 52 0.17 -2.98 12.28
N LYS A 53 -0.62 -2.35 13.17
CA LYS A 53 -1.59 -3.09 13.99
C LYS A 53 -2.73 -3.58 13.11
N LYS A 54 -3.28 -2.70 12.27
CA LYS A 54 -4.34 -3.05 11.32
C LYS A 54 -3.89 -4.12 10.33
N PHE A 55 -2.68 -3.99 9.79
CA PHE A 55 -2.07 -5.00 8.91
C PHE A 55 -2.01 -6.38 9.60
N LEU A 56 -1.55 -6.43 10.85
CA LEU A 56 -1.48 -7.66 11.63
C LEU A 56 -2.87 -8.27 11.87
N GLU A 57 -3.89 -7.45 12.18
CA GLU A 57 -5.27 -7.91 12.37
C GLU A 57 -5.84 -8.53 11.09
N VAL A 58 -5.66 -7.86 9.95
CA VAL A 58 -6.09 -8.36 8.64
C VAL A 58 -5.36 -9.66 8.31
N TYR A 59 -4.03 -9.70 8.49
CA TYR A 59 -3.23 -10.90 8.23
C TYR A 59 -3.64 -12.09 9.11
N LYS A 60 -3.92 -11.87 10.40
CA LYS A 60 -4.40 -12.91 11.32
C LYS A 60 -5.78 -13.45 10.93
N LYS A 61 -6.66 -12.65 10.32
CA LYS A 61 -7.94 -13.14 9.80
C LYS A 61 -7.77 -14.14 8.65
N PHE A 62 -6.77 -13.93 7.79
CA PHE A 62 -6.50 -14.82 6.67
C PHE A 62 -5.65 -16.04 7.06
N TYR A 63 -4.77 -15.90 8.05
CA TYR A 63 -3.85 -16.94 8.51
C TYR A 63 -3.81 -17.04 10.05
N PRO A 64 -4.87 -17.60 10.68
CA PRO A 64 -5.00 -17.64 12.14
C PRO A 64 -3.98 -18.54 12.86
N GLU A 65 -3.37 -19.50 12.16
CA GLU A 65 -2.47 -20.52 12.75
C GLU A 65 -0.97 -20.16 12.70
N GLY A 66 -0.60 -19.00 12.15
CA GLY A 66 0.81 -18.63 11.93
C GLY A 66 1.51 -17.97 13.12
N LYS A 67 2.84 -18.14 13.22
CA LYS A 67 3.76 -17.28 14.00
C LYS A 67 3.83 -15.86 13.39
N ALA A 68 2.66 -15.23 13.27
CA ALA A 68 2.41 -14.09 12.41
C ALA A 68 3.18 -12.85 12.84
N GLU A 69 3.41 -12.61 14.13
CA GLU A 69 3.96 -11.33 14.57
C GLU A 69 5.36 -11.01 14.02
N ARG A 70 6.29 -11.99 14.05
CA ARG A 70 7.64 -11.78 13.49
C ARG A 70 7.60 -11.66 11.96
N PHE A 71 6.83 -12.51 11.30
CA PHE A 71 6.74 -12.52 9.84
C PHE A 71 6.02 -11.26 9.31
N CYS A 72 4.89 -10.89 9.90
CA CYS A 72 4.17 -9.66 9.59
C CYS A 72 5.05 -8.42 9.78
N SER A 73 5.91 -8.38 10.79
CA SER A 73 6.82 -7.24 10.95
C SER A 73 7.86 -7.14 9.83
N GLN A 74 8.31 -8.26 9.27
CA GLN A 74 9.24 -8.27 8.14
C GLN A 74 8.52 -7.94 6.82
N VAL A 75 7.32 -8.50 6.61
CA VAL A 75 6.49 -8.23 5.44
C VAL A 75 6.05 -6.76 5.43
N PHE A 76 5.61 -6.23 6.58
CA PHE A 76 5.24 -4.83 6.71
C PHE A 76 6.39 -3.93 6.29
N LYS A 77 7.62 -4.23 6.75
CA LYS A 77 8.82 -3.46 6.37
C LYS A 77 9.20 -3.61 4.89
N ALA A 78 8.85 -4.72 4.26
CA ALA A 78 9.04 -4.89 2.83
C ALA A 78 8.00 -4.12 2.00
N PHE A 79 6.87 -3.75 2.60
CA PHE A 79 5.78 -3.04 1.94
C PHE A 79 5.92 -1.52 2.17
N ASP A 80 6.23 -1.10 3.40
CA ASP A 80 6.58 0.27 3.83
C ASP A 80 7.96 0.64 3.28
N SER A 81 7.99 1.13 2.04
CA SER A 81 9.20 1.39 1.27
C SER A 81 9.87 2.70 1.66
N ASP A 82 9.10 3.65 2.20
CA ASP A 82 9.61 4.93 2.70
C ASP A 82 9.86 4.94 4.22
N ASP A 83 9.62 3.81 4.90
CA ASP A 83 9.83 3.58 6.35
C ASP A 83 9.10 4.65 7.19
N ASN A 84 7.91 5.06 6.74
CA ASN A 84 7.10 6.08 7.39
C ASN A 84 6.23 5.51 8.53
N GLY A 85 6.17 4.18 8.66
CA GLY A 85 5.41 3.44 9.67
C GLY A 85 3.98 3.10 9.26
N TYR A 86 3.59 3.40 8.03
CA TYR A 86 2.27 3.15 7.45
C TYR A 86 2.42 2.72 5.99
N ILE A 87 1.60 1.77 5.55
CA ILE A 87 1.54 1.38 4.15
C ILE A 87 0.45 2.21 3.47
N ASP A 88 0.81 2.99 2.46
CA ASP A 88 -0.16 3.67 1.62
C ASP A 88 -0.71 2.75 0.52
N PHE A 89 -1.71 3.23 -0.22
CA PHE A 89 -2.34 2.42 -1.26
C PHE A 89 -1.37 2.02 -2.40
N LEU A 90 -0.42 2.90 -2.76
CA LEU A 90 0.55 2.61 -3.82
C LEU A 90 1.49 1.49 -3.39
N GLU A 91 2.00 1.59 -2.17
CA GLU A 91 2.85 0.57 -1.57
C GLU A 91 2.12 -0.77 -1.44
N PHE A 92 0.86 -0.73 -0.99
CA PHE A 92 0.01 -1.91 -0.88
C PHE A 92 -0.14 -2.63 -2.23
N ILE A 93 -0.58 -1.92 -3.27
CA ILE A 93 -0.87 -2.55 -4.57
C ILE A 93 0.41 -3.03 -5.28
N ILE A 94 1.52 -2.30 -5.14
CA ILE A 94 2.83 -2.73 -5.68
C ILE A 94 3.29 -3.99 -4.95
N ALA A 95 3.22 -4.01 -3.63
CA ALA A 95 3.64 -5.15 -2.84
C ALA A 95 2.77 -6.40 -3.08
N VAL A 96 1.46 -6.22 -3.24
CA VAL A 96 0.54 -7.30 -3.65
C VAL A 96 0.90 -7.79 -5.05
N ASN A 97 1.16 -6.88 -6.01
CA ASN A 97 1.59 -7.26 -7.36
C ASN A 97 2.88 -8.09 -7.33
N ILE A 98 3.89 -7.68 -6.57
CA ILE A 98 5.17 -8.39 -6.40
C ILE A 98 4.96 -9.77 -5.75
N THR A 99 4.11 -9.83 -4.72
CA THR A 99 3.85 -11.07 -3.98
C THR A 99 3.03 -12.06 -4.82
N SER A 100 2.07 -11.59 -5.63
CA SER A 100 1.26 -12.43 -6.53
C SER A 100 2.02 -12.91 -7.76
N HIS A 101 2.99 -12.14 -8.27
CA HIS A 101 3.73 -12.49 -9.49
C HIS A 101 5.12 -13.08 -9.22
N GLY A 102 5.52 -13.22 -7.95
CA GLY A 102 6.76 -13.87 -7.54
C GLY A 102 7.99 -13.02 -7.87
N LEU A 103 8.56 -12.37 -6.86
CA LEU A 103 9.99 -11.99 -6.76
C LEU A 103 10.70 -11.71 -8.10
N TYR A 104 10.45 -10.56 -8.72
CA TYR A 104 11.43 -9.97 -9.65
C TYR A 104 12.17 -8.85 -8.92
N LEU A 105 13.00 -9.26 -7.95
CA LEU A 105 14.20 -8.49 -7.62
C LEU A 105 15.18 -8.75 -8.76
N LYS A 106 15.45 -7.72 -9.56
CA LYS A 106 16.61 -7.68 -10.47
C LYS A 106 17.65 -6.74 -9.90
#